data_AF-A0A8J2MYJ3-F1
#
_entry.id   AF-A0A8J2MYJ3-F1
#
_cell.length_a   1.000
_cell.length_b   1.000
_cell.length_c   1.000
_cell.angle_alpha   90.00
_cell.angle_beta   90.00
_cell.angle_gamma   90.00
#
_symmetry.space_group_name_H-M   'P 1'
#
loop_
_entity.id
_entity.type
_entity.pdbx_description
1 polymer ?
#
loop_
_entity_poly.entity_id
_entity_poly.type
_entity_poly.pdbx_seq_one_letter_code
_entity_poly.pdbx_strand_id
1 'polypeptide(L)'
;MDPRAFALYFQLVYTGRLPSKPNGSSDTDHDEYALLCKLHNIAHSVKDTKAANSALNVIFAKSVESARIPSNEHVWIVYAGTPGACGARRMMVDFYTYEATGDLMKAQGEDSHRKGFPPEFWNELAMSLVEKRGVPDRRMTKMTAGQ
;
A
#
# COMPACT_ATOMS: atom_id res chain seq x y z
N MET A 1 17.70 9.04 6.65
CA MET A 1 17.09 7.90 7.39
C MET A 1 16.24 8.48 8.51
N ASP A 2 15.00 8.03 8.73
CA ASP A 2 14.11 8.58 9.78
C ASP A 2 14.37 7.89 11.13
N PRO A 3 14.81 8.63 12.17
CA PRO A 3 15.14 8.05 13.48
C PRO A 3 13.94 7.35 14.14
N ARG A 4 12.71 7.81 13.89
CA ARG A 4 11.50 7.22 14.48
C ARG A 4 11.21 5.84 13.88
N ALA A 5 11.36 5.70 12.57
CA ALA A 5 11.20 4.42 11.89
C ALA A 5 12.26 3.40 12.33
N PHE A 6 13.49 3.87 12.58
CA PHE A 6 14.57 3.04 13.12
C PHE A 6 14.31 2.59 14.55
N ALA A 7 13.84 3.49 15.42
CA ALA A 7 13.42 3.12 16.78
C ALA A 7 12.29 2.09 16.76
N LEU A 8 11.32 2.25 15.85
CA LEU A 8 10.23 1.29 15.65
C LEU A 8 10.75 -0.08 15.18
N TYR A 9 11.73 -0.10 14.27
CA TYR A 9 12.41 -1.33 13.85
C TYR A 9 13.08 -2.04 15.03
N PHE A 10 13.86 -1.32 15.84
CA PHE A 10 14.49 -1.86 17.04
C PHE A 10 13.48 -2.44 18.02
N GLN A 11 12.39 -1.72 18.25
CA GLN A 11 11.31 -2.18 19.11
C GLN A 11 10.68 -3.48 18.58
N LEU A 12 10.39 -3.55 17.27
CA LEU A 12 9.86 -4.75 16.64
C LEU A 12 10.81 -5.94 16.79
N VAL A 13 12.11 -5.74 16.53
CA VAL A 13 13.10 -6.81 16.68
C VAL A 13 13.19 -7.30 18.11
N TYR A 14 13.16 -6.39 19.08
CA TYR A 14 13.35 -6.73 20.50
C TYR A 14 12.10 -7.33 21.14
N THR A 15 10.91 -6.81 20.82
CA THR A 15 9.65 -7.18 21.47
C THR A 15 8.79 -8.13 20.64
N GLY A 16 9.08 -8.25 19.34
CA GLY A 16 8.23 -8.95 18.37
C GLY A 16 6.90 -8.25 18.11
N ARG A 17 6.71 -7.00 18.57
CA ARG A 17 5.43 -6.29 18.52
C ARG A 17 5.61 -4.89 17.91
N LEU A 18 4.65 -4.49 17.09
CA LEU A 18 4.52 -3.11 16.62
C LEU A 18 3.47 -2.39 17.47
N PRO A 19 3.80 -1.26 18.10
CA PRO A 19 2.80 -0.43 18.74
C PRO A 19 1.92 0.20 17.64
N SER A 20 0.64 -0.17 17.58
CA SER A 20 -0.37 0.57 16.83
C SER A 20 -1.13 1.47 17.79
N LYS A 21 -1.43 2.70 17.37
CA LYS A 21 -2.34 3.56 18.12
C LYS A 21 -3.78 3.21 17.72
N PRO A 22 -4.73 3.14 18.67
CA PRO A 22 -6.14 3.03 18.31
C PRO A 22 -6.57 4.27 17.50
N ASN A 23 -7.46 4.06 16.52
CA ASN A 23 -7.90 5.04 15.52
C ASN A 23 -7.85 6.49 16.00
N GLY A 24 -6.89 7.25 15.47
CA GLY A 24 -6.69 8.66 15.78
C GLY A 24 -7.35 9.58 14.76
N SER A 25 -6.97 10.86 14.77
CA SER A 25 -7.40 11.79 13.73
C SER A 25 -6.75 11.43 12.37
N SER A 26 -7.31 11.97 11.28
CA SER A 26 -6.81 11.73 9.92
C SER A 26 -5.30 11.97 9.75
N ASP A 27 -4.76 12.96 10.45
CA ASP A 27 -3.33 13.30 10.38
C ASP A 27 -2.46 12.25 11.09
N THR A 28 -2.95 11.67 12.18
CA THR A 28 -2.23 10.62 12.91
C THR A 28 -2.14 9.32 12.13
N ASP A 29 -3.17 8.98 11.35
CA ASP A 29 -3.16 7.81 10.47
C ASP A 29 -2.17 7.99 9.32
N HIS A 30 -2.11 9.20 8.75
CA HIS A 30 -1.17 9.55 7.69
C HIS A 30 0.29 9.41 8.18
N ASP A 31 0.62 9.97 9.34
CA ASP A 31 1.95 9.84 9.93
C ASP A 31 2.32 8.38 10.26
N GLU A 32 1.34 7.59 10.72
CA GLU A 32 1.55 6.18 11.03
C GLU A 32 1.85 5.36 9.77
N TYR A 33 1.09 5.56 8.68
CA TYR A 33 1.42 4.94 7.39
C TYR A 33 2.81 5.33 6.90
N ALA A 34 3.20 6.60 7.04
CA ALA A 34 4.54 7.05 6.66
C ALA A 34 5.63 6.35 7.47
N LEU A 35 5.43 6.18 8.78
CA LEU A 35 6.35 5.45 9.65
C LEU A 35 6.44 3.96 9.28
N LEU A 36 5.31 3.31 9.00
CA LEU A 36 5.28 1.89 8.60
C LEU A 36 5.94 1.65 7.24
N CYS A 37 5.75 2.55 6.27
CA CYS A 37 6.43 2.47 4.97
C CYS A 37 7.94 2.66 5.12
N LYS A 38 8.37 3.59 5.97
CA LYS A 38 9.80 3.79 6.28
C LYS A 38 10.39 2.58 7.02
N LEU A 39 9.65 2.01 7.99
CA LEU A 39 10.03 0.78 8.69
C LEU A 39 10.22 -0.36 7.70
N HIS A 40 9.28 -0.57 6.79
CA HIS A 40 9.40 -1.57 5.73
C HIS A 40 10.70 -1.37 4.94
N ASN A 41 11.01 -0.15 4.52
CA ASN A 41 12.23 0.14 3.75
C ASN A 41 13.51 -0.16 4.53
N ILE A 42 13.52 0.12 5.85
CA ILE A 42 14.65 -0.24 6.72
C ILE A 42 14.79 -1.76 6.80
N ALA A 43 13.70 -2.49 7.08
CA ALA A 43 13.71 -3.95 7.13
C ALA A 43 14.14 -4.57 5.78
N HIS A 44 13.68 -3.99 4.67
CA HIS A 44 14.04 -4.42 3.33
C HIS A 44 15.53 -4.19 3.02
N SER A 45 16.12 -3.08 3.46
CA SER A 45 17.52 -2.77 3.22
C SER A 45 18.46 -3.69 4.01
N VAL A 46 18.09 -4.04 5.25
CA VAL A 46 18.83 -5.00 6.10
C VAL A 46 18.49 -6.46 5.82
N LYS A 47 17.62 -6.73 4.82
CA LYS A 47 17.16 -8.06 4.41
C LYS A 47 16.42 -8.85 5.49
N ASP A 48 15.80 -8.16 6.46
CA ASP A 48 14.90 -8.77 7.44
C ASP A 48 13.50 -8.91 6.82
N THR A 49 13.27 -10.07 6.19
CA THR A 49 11.99 -10.39 5.55
C THR A 49 10.84 -10.51 6.55
N LYS A 50 11.11 -10.94 7.79
CA LYS A 50 10.09 -11.07 8.83
C LYS A 50 9.59 -9.69 9.24
N ALA A 51 10.50 -8.77 9.55
CA ALA A 51 10.14 -7.41 9.92
C ALA A 51 9.46 -6.65 8.76
N ALA A 52 9.95 -6.83 7.52
CA ALA A 52 9.32 -6.23 6.35
C ALA A 52 7.87 -6.71 6.17
N ASN A 53 7.63 -8.02 6.29
CA ASN A 53 6.28 -8.59 6.19
C ASN A 53 5.39 -8.15 7.38
N SER A 54 5.94 -8.04 8.59
CA SER A 54 5.21 -7.49 9.74
C SER A 54 4.74 -6.05 9.49
N ALA A 55 5.59 -5.21 8.90
CA ALA A 55 5.19 -3.84 8.54
C ALA A 55 4.04 -3.83 7.52
N LEU A 56 4.12 -4.67 6.48
CA LEU A 56 3.06 -4.79 5.46
C LEU A 56 1.74 -5.29 6.05
N ASN A 57 1.79 -6.29 6.94
CA ASN A 57 0.60 -6.80 7.62
C ASN A 57 -0.10 -5.72 8.45
N VAL A 58 0.65 -4.85 9.13
CA VAL A 58 0.08 -3.74 9.89
C VAL A 58 -0.52 -2.68 8.97
N ILE A 59 0.15 -2.33 7.85
CA ILE A 59 -0.41 -1.41 6.85
C ILE A 59 -1.74 -1.95 6.32
N PHE A 60 -1.80 -3.24 5.98
CA PHE A 60 -3.02 -3.88 5.50
C PHE A 60 -4.11 -3.88 6.56
N ALA A 61 -3.82 -4.34 7.78
CA ALA A 61 -4.79 -4.34 8.89
C ALA A 61 -5.38 -2.95 9.13
N LYS A 62 -4.52 -1.92 9.11
CA LYS A 62 -4.94 -0.53 9.28
C LYS A 62 -5.83 -0.04 8.13
N SER A 63 -5.54 -0.43 6.88
CA SER A 63 -6.38 -0.06 5.74
C SER A 63 -7.78 -0.66 5.83
N VAL A 64 -7.89 -1.87 6.36
CA VAL A 64 -9.17 -2.54 6.61
C VAL A 64 -9.91 -1.88 7.77
N GLU A 65 -9.21 -1.56 8.86
CA GLU A 65 -9.80 -0.92 10.05
C GLU A 65 -10.31 0.50 9.78
N SER A 66 -9.53 1.30 9.05
CA SER A 66 -9.84 2.72 8.77
C SER A 66 -10.63 2.94 7.49
N ALA A 67 -10.83 1.90 6.67
CA ALA A 67 -11.33 1.98 5.29
C ALA A 67 -10.58 3.04 4.45
N ARG A 68 -9.29 3.24 4.73
CA ARG A 68 -8.41 4.21 4.07
C ARG A 68 -7.13 3.54 3.63
N ILE A 69 -6.83 3.64 2.34
CA ILE A 69 -5.59 3.15 1.78
C ILE A 69 -4.45 4.17 1.94
N PRO A 70 -3.18 3.74 1.86
CA PRO A 70 -2.04 4.66 1.84
C PRO A 70 -2.14 5.66 0.70
N SER A 71 -1.88 6.94 0.98
CA SER A 71 -1.84 8.03 -0.02
C SER A 71 -0.62 7.97 -0.97
N ASN A 72 -0.59 8.85 -1.96
CA ASN A 72 0.53 9.04 -2.90
C ASN A 72 1.89 9.27 -2.22
N GLU A 73 1.93 9.97 -1.08
CA GLU A 73 3.17 10.18 -0.31
C GLU A 73 3.74 8.84 0.19
N HIS A 74 2.88 7.95 0.66
CA HIS A 74 3.28 6.62 1.12
C HIS A 74 3.82 5.76 -0.01
N VAL A 75 3.20 5.84 -1.20
CA VAL A 75 3.71 5.19 -2.41
C VAL A 75 5.11 5.70 -2.73
N TRP A 76 5.35 7.01 -2.69
CA TRP A 76 6.69 7.58 -2.87
C TRP A 76 7.71 7.04 -1.88
N ILE A 77 7.35 6.94 -0.61
CA ILE A 77 8.24 6.39 0.43
C ILE A 77 8.63 4.96 0.05
N VAL A 78 7.68 4.09 -0.30
CA VAL A 78 7.98 2.69 -0.66
C VAL A 78 8.87 2.61 -1.89
N TYR A 79 8.53 3.30 -2.98
CA TYR A 79 9.27 3.22 -4.25
C TYR A 79 10.69 3.75 -4.12
N ALA A 80 10.90 4.82 -3.32
CA ALA A 80 12.22 5.37 -3.05
C ALA A 80 13.15 4.42 -2.27
N GLY A 81 12.59 3.53 -1.44
CA GLY A 81 13.36 2.59 -0.62
C GLY A 81 13.51 1.18 -1.18
N THR A 82 12.88 0.88 -2.33
CA THR A 82 12.85 -0.47 -2.89
C THR A 82 13.18 -0.46 -4.38
N PRO A 83 14.44 -0.60 -4.81
CA PRO A 83 14.76 -0.63 -6.24
C PRO A 83 14.33 -1.98 -6.85
N GLY A 84 13.14 -2.01 -7.45
CA GLY A 84 12.61 -3.18 -8.17
C GLY A 84 11.39 -3.82 -7.53
N ALA A 85 10.90 -4.90 -8.15
CA ALA A 85 9.69 -5.59 -7.72
C ALA A 85 9.85 -6.15 -6.29
N CYS A 86 8.94 -5.76 -5.40
CA CYS A 86 8.88 -6.26 -4.04
C CYS A 86 7.43 -6.34 -3.54
N GLY A 87 7.21 -7.08 -2.45
CA GLY A 87 5.87 -7.26 -1.87
C GLY A 87 5.18 -5.93 -1.52
N ALA A 88 5.95 -4.94 -1.07
CA ALA A 88 5.40 -3.62 -0.74
C ALA A 88 4.87 -2.87 -1.96
N ARG A 89 5.62 -2.83 -3.07
CA ARG A 89 5.17 -2.20 -4.31
C ARG A 89 3.91 -2.87 -4.84
N ARG A 90 3.91 -4.20 -4.86
CA ARG A 90 2.73 -4.99 -5.25
C ARG A 90 1.51 -4.65 -4.38
N MET A 91 1.68 -4.61 -3.06
CA MET A 91 0.59 -4.27 -2.13
C MET A 91 0.05 -2.85 -2.37
N MET A 92 0.93 -1.88 -2.65
CA MET A 92 0.49 -0.52 -3.01
C MET A 92 -0.35 -0.54 -4.28
N VAL A 93 0.11 -1.23 -5.33
CA VAL A 93 -0.66 -1.38 -6.56
C VAL A 93 -2.00 -2.07 -6.30
N ASP A 94 -2.01 -3.15 -5.52
CA ASP A 94 -3.22 -3.92 -5.20
C ASP A 94 -4.28 -3.07 -4.49
N PHE A 95 -3.88 -2.19 -3.54
CA PHE A 95 -4.81 -1.26 -2.91
C PHE A 95 -5.52 -0.38 -3.93
N TYR A 96 -4.75 0.24 -4.82
CA TYR A 96 -5.30 1.16 -5.82
C TYR A 96 -6.05 0.44 -6.93
N THR A 97 -5.65 -0.77 -7.31
CA THR A 97 -6.39 -1.62 -8.26
C THR A 97 -7.72 -2.07 -7.67
N TYR A 98 -7.79 -2.37 -6.37
CA TYR A 98 -9.02 -2.73 -5.69
C TYR A 98 -9.96 -1.53 -5.54
N GLU A 99 -9.43 -0.40 -5.08
CA GLU A 99 -10.15 0.87 -4.85
C GLU A 99 -10.45 1.67 -6.12
N ALA A 100 -10.01 1.22 -7.31
CA ALA A 100 -10.21 1.88 -8.60
C ALA A 100 -11.70 1.98 -9.00
N THR A 101 -12.43 2.84 -8.31
CA THR A 101 -13.66 3.46 -8.74
C THR A 101 -13.25 4.64 -9.61
N GLY A 102 -13.89 4.84 -10.78
CA GLY A 102 -13.50 5.87 -11.75
C GLY A 102 -13.38 7.30 -11.18
N ASP A 103 -14.01 7.56 -10.03
CA ASP A 103 -13.94 8.84 -9.32
C ASP A 103 -12.61 9.07 -8.59
N LEU A 104 -11.96 8.01 -8.10
CA LEU A 104 -10.67 8.12 -7.39
C LEU A 104 -9.55 8.50 -8.37
N MET A 105 -9.63 8.04 -9.63
CA MET A 105 -8.72 8.43 -10.70
C MET A 105 -8.96 9.86 -11.19
N LYS A 106 -10.20 10.36 -11.16
CA LYS A 106 -10.53 11.74 -11.54
C LYS A 106 -10.08 12.75 -10.49
N ALA A 107 -10.35 12.48 -9.20
CA ALA A 107 -9.95 13.36 -8.10
C ALA A 107 -8.42 13.55 -8.01
N GLN A 108 -7.63 12.56 -8.46
CA GLN A 108 -6.16 12.64 -8.47
C GLN A 108 -5.60 13.54 -9.59
N GLY A 109 -6.37 13.78 -10.66
CA GLY A 109 -5.96 14.62 -11.79
C GLY A 109 -6.15 16.13 -11.55
N GLU A 110 -7.02 16.51 -10.61
CA GLU A 110 -7.37 17.92 -10.35
C GLU A 110 -6.49 18.58 -9.27
N ASP A 111 -5.88 17.81 -8.37
CA ASP A 111 -5.01 18.32 -7.29
C ASP A 111 -3.59 18.69 -7.81
N SER A 112 -3.48 19.81 -8.50
CA SER A 112 -2.22 20.36 -9.06
C SER A 112 -1.13 20.71 -8.03
N HIS A 113 -1.42 20.59 -6.73
CA HIS A 113 -0.47 20.87 -5.63
C HIS A 113 0.17 19.62 -5.00
N ARG A 114 -0.31 18.41 -5.30
CA ARG A 114 0.25 17.17 -4.74
C ARG A 114 1.22 16.53 -5.73
N LYS A 115 2.38 16.09 -5.25
CA LYS A 115 3.37 15.33 -6.03
C LYS A 115 2.66 14.08 -6.60
N GLY A 116 2.48 13.99 -7.91
CA GLY A 116 1.86 12.82 -8.56
C GLY A 116 2.59 11.52 -8.22
N PHE A 117 2.01 10.34 -8.48
CA PHE A 117 2.67 9.06 -8.15
C PHE A 117 4.01 8.86 -8.86
N PRO A 118 4.90 8.00 -8.32
CA PRO A 118 6.10 7.56 -9.01
C PRO A 118 5.77 7.00 -10.43
N PRO A 119 6.58 7.29 -11.46
CA PRO A 119 6.33 6.78 -12.81
C PRO A 119 6.23 5.25 -12.88
N GLU A 120 7.06 4.55 -12.10
CA GLU A 120 7.04 3.09 -12.03
C GLU A 120 5.73 2.56 -11.46
N PHE A 121 5.16 3.25 -10.47
CA PHE A 121 3.87 2.90 -9.90
C PHE A 121 2.75 3.02 -10.93
N TRP A 122 2.74 4.08 -11.74
CA TRP A 122 1.74 4.23 -12.80
C TRP A 122 1.80 3.10 -13.82
N ASN A 123 3.00 2.69 -14.23
CA ASN A 123 3.18 1.58 -15.16
C ASN A 123 2.67 0.26 -14.54
N GLU A 124 3.03 -0.02 -13.28
CA GLU A 124 2.59 -1.22 -12.58
C GLU A 124 1.06 -1.23 -12.35
N LEU A 125 0.48 -0.08 -12.00
CA LEU A 125 -0.97 0.08 -11.83
C LEU A 125 -1.73 -0.08 -13.15
N ALA A 126 -1.25 0.54 -14.24
CA ALA A 126 -1.88 0.40 -15.55
C ALA A 126 -1.90 -1.06 -16.01
N MET A 127 -0.80 -1.80 -15.81
CA MET A 127 -0.74 -3.24 -16.09
C MET A 127 -1.75 -4.01 -15.24
N SER A 128 -1.79 -3.76 -13.93
CA SER A 128 -2.71 -4.43 -13.00
C SER A 128 -4.19 -4.20 -13.36
N LEU A 129 -4.54 -2.98 -13.80
CA LEU A 129 -5.90 -2.65 -14.24
C LEU A 129 -6.30 -3.34 -15.54
N VAL A 130 -5.36 -3.46 -16.50
CA VAL A 130 -5.58 -4.21 -17.74
C VAL A 130 -5.80 -5.69 -17.44
N GLU A 131 -4.99 -6.28 -16.57
CA GLU A 131 -5.14 -7.66 -16.11
C GLU A 131 -6.50 -7.88 -15.44
N LYS A 132 -6.91 -6.97 -14.54
CA LYS A 132 -8.24 -7.02 -13.90
C LYS A 132 -9.38 -6.96 -14.92
N ARG A 133 -9.27 -6.13 -15.95
CA ARG A 133 -10.27 -6.02 -17.04
C ARG A 133 -10.32 -7.26 -17.94
N GLY A 134 -9.19 -7.94 -18.11
CA GLY A 134 -9.04 -9.14 -18.93
C GLY A 134 -9.68 -10.40 -18.34
N VAL A 135 -10.20 -10.36 -17.11
CA VAL A 135 -10.95 -11.48 -16.50
C VAL A 135 -12.45 -11.28 -16.79
N PRO A 136 -13.02 -11.92 -17.84
CA PRO A 136 -14.47 -11.96 -18.00
C PRO A 136 -15.09 -12.72 -16.84
N ASP A 137 -16.14 -12.16 -16.26
CA ASP A 137 -16.95 -12.80 -15.21
C ASP A 137 -17.62 -14.07 -15.77
N ARG A 138 -16.93 -15.20 -15.64
CA ARG A 138 -17.38 -16.53 -16.09
C ARG A 138 -18.56 -17.08 -15.27
N ARG A 139 -19.06 -16.36 -14.26
CA ARG A 139 -20.13 -16.86 -13.37
C ARG A 139 -21.55 -16.58 -13.87
N MET A 140 -21.76 -15.81 -14.95
CA MET A 140 -23.11 -15.52 -15.46
C MET A 140 -23.58 -16.33 -16.68
N THR A 141 -22.74 -17.17 -17.29
CA THR A 141 -23.11 -17.93 -18.52
C THR A 141 -23.63 -19.36 -18.29
N LYS A 142 -23.99 -19.76 -17.07
CA LYS A 142 -24.58 -21.09 -16.81
C LYS A 142 -25.89 -21.01 -16.01
N MET A 143 -26.88 -20.23 -16.45
CA MET A 143 -28.26 -20.34 -15.94
C MET A 143 -29.36 -20.24 -17.01
N THR A 144 -29.03 -20.23 -18.31
CA THR A 144 -30.02 -20.23 -19.39
C THR A 144 -29.71 -21.30 -20.45
N ALA A 145 -29.74 -22.57 -20.04
CA ALA A 145 -29.87 -23.69 -20.98
C ALA A 145 -30.43 -24.90 -20.22
N GLY A 146 -31.74 -25.12 -20.34
CA GLY A 146 -32.46 -26.24 -19.74
C GLY A 146 -33.96 -26.04 -19.84
N GLN A 147 -34.45 -25.96 -21.09
CA GLN A 147 -35.83 -26.33 -21.43
C GLN A 147 -35.96 -27.86 -21.39
#